data_AF-A0A8C0RKC5-F1
#
_entry.id   AF-A0A8C0RKC5-F1
#
_cell.length_a   1.000
_cell.length_b   1.000
_cell.length_c   1.000
_cell.angle_alpha   90.00
_cell.angle_beta   90.00
_cell.angle_gamma   90.00
#
_symmetry.space_group_name_H-M   'P 1'
#
loop_
_entity.id
_entity.type
_entity.pdbx_description
1 polymer ?
#
loop_
_entity_poly.entity_id
_entity_poly.type
_entity_poly.pdbx_seq_one_letter_code
_entity_poly.pdbx_strand_id
1 'polypeptide(L)'
;IREIVHIQAGQCGDQTGAKFWEVISDEHGIDPTRTYHGDNDLQLDRISMYYNEATGGKYVPCPMLVDLEPGTMDSVRSGPLGQIFRPENFVFGQSGAGNNWTLRLLATPQLFLLLFPFPTHS
;
A
#
# COMPACT_ATOMS: atom_id res chain seq x y z
N ILE A 1 2.24 -13.12 16.64
CA ILE A 1 2.22 -11.89 15.82
C ILE A 1 2.12 -12.33 14.37
N ARG A 2 1.15 -11.79 13.62
CA ARG A 2 0.93 -12.08 12.19
C ARG A 2 0.77 -10.72 11.50
N GLU A 3 1.68 -10.39 10.61
CA GLU A 3 1.63 -9.15 9.82
C GLU A 3 1.22 -9.50 8.39
N ILE A 4 0.38 -8.67 7.79
CA ILE A 4 -0.03 -8.83 6.39
C ILE A 4 0.64 -7.72 5.58
N VAL A 5 1.44 -8.10 4.59
CA VAL A 5 2.01 -7.16 3.63
C VAL A 5 1.01 -7.00 2.48
N HIS A 6 0.42 -5.82 2.35
CA HIS A 6 -0.50 -5.51 1.25
C HIS A 6 0.28 -4.96 0.05
N ILE A 7 0.25 -5.64 -1.09
CA ILE A 7 0.90 -5.19 -2.34
C ILE A 7 -0.18 -4.80 -3.36
N GLN A 8 -0.11 -3.57 -3.87
CA GLN A 8 -0.96 -3.05 -4.93
C GLN A 8 -0.12 -2.89 -6.19
N ALA A 9 -0.65 -3.36 -7.32
CA ALA A 9 0.06 -3.29 -8.59
C ALA A 9 -0.82 -2.82 -9.74
N GLY A 10 -0.40 -1.72 -10.37
CA GLY A 10 -1.03 -1.13 -11.54
C GLY A 10 -2.32 -0.34 -11.26
N GLN A 11 -2.74 0.45 -12.25
CA GLN A 11 -3.85 1.39 -12.18
C GLN A 11 -5.14 0.85 -11.50
N CYS A 12 -5.60 -0.35 -11.86
CA CYS A 12 -6.80 -0.95 -11.26
C CYS A 12 -6.56 -1.40 -9.81
N GLY A 13 -5.38 -1.94 -9.52
CA GLY A 13 -4.97 -2.37 -8.19
C GLY A 13 -4.86 -1.20 -7.23
N ASP A 14 -4.32 -0.08 -7.69
CA ASP A 14 -4.16 1.15 -6.89
C ASP A 14 -5.52 1.82 -6.60
N GLN A 15 -6.45 1.86 -7.57
CA GLN A 15 -7.80 2.38 -7.34
C GLN A 15 -8.59 1.53 -6.34
N THR A 16 -8.55 0.21 -6.51
CA THR A 16 -9.22 -0.73 -5.60
C THR A 16 -8.58 -0.67 -4.22
N GLY A 17 -7.26 -0.60 -4.18
CA GLY A 17 -6.47 -0.51 -2.96
C GLY A 17 -6.72 0.77 -2.19
N ALA A 18 -6.88 1.91 -2.86
CA ALA A 18 -7.28 3.16 -2.23
C ALA A 18 -8.64 3.03 -1.52
N LYS A 19 -9.63 2.40 -2.18
CA LYS A 19 -10.94 2.13 -1.56
C LYS A 19 -10.88 1.10 -0.43
N PHE A 20 -10.05 0.08 -0.56
CA PHE A 20 -9.81 -0.87 0.53
C PHE A 20 -9.30 -0.17 1.79
N TRP A 21 -8.29 0.71 1.65
CA TRP A 21 -7.76 1.46 2.79
C TRP A 21 -8.77 2.44 3.36
N GLU A 22 -9.60 3.09 2.54
CA GLU A 22 -10.70 3.94 3.03
C GLU A 22 -11.64 3.17 3.95
N VAL A 23 -12.10 2.00 3.52
CA VAL A 23 -13.04 1.16 4.31
C VAL A 23 -12.39 0.65 5.59
N ILE A 24 -11.15 0.16 5.51
CA ILE A 24 -10.44 -0.37 6.69
C ILE A 24 -10.12 0.75 7.69
N SER A 25 -9.71 1.93 7.23
CA SER A 25 -9.49 3.09 8.11
C SER A 25 -10.77 3.49 8.83
N ASP A 26 -11.91 3.53 8.13
CA ASP A 26 -13.22 3.84 8.72
C ASP A 26 -13.65 2.78 9.76
N GLU A 27 -13.49 1.49 9.43
CA GLU A 27 -13.81 0.38 10.34
C GLU A 27 -12.98 0.43 11.64
N HIS A 28 -11.71 0.80 11.54
CA HIS A 28 -10.79 0.90 12.68
C HIS A 28 -10.78 2.31 13.33
N GLY A 29 -11.61 3.25 12.85
CA GLY A 29 -11.68 4.60 13.39
C GLY A 29 -10.38 5.41 13.25
N ILE A 30 -9.57 5.12 12.23
CA ILE A 30 -8.32 5.85 11.94
C ILE A 30 -8.63 6.97 10.95
N ASP A 31 -8.32 8.19 11.34
CA ASP A 31 -8.53 9.35 10.50
C ASP A 31 -7.37 9.55 9.48
N PRO A 32 -7.53 10.44 8.49
CA PRO A 32 -6.45 10.80 7.57
C PRO A 32 -5.23 11.44 8.25
N THR A 33 -5.37 11.92 9.49
CA THR A 33 -4.26 12.48 10.29
C THR A 33 -3.44 11.39 11.01
N ARG A 34 -3.83 10.12 10.85
CA ARG A 34 -3.24 8.91 11.45
C ARG A 34 -3.60 8.73 12.92
N THR A 35 -4.61 9.42 13.41
CA THR A 35 -5.04 9.40 14.81
C THR A 35 -6.25 8.49 14.96
N TYR A 36 -6.27 7.69 16.03
CA TYR A 36 -7.43 6.87 16.38
C TYR A 36 -8.49 7.71 17.07
N HIS A 37 -9.72 7.64 16.57
CA HIS A 37 -10.91 8.31 17.10
C HIS A 37 -12.06 7.33 17.39
N GLY A 38 -11.78 6.03 17.40
CA GLY A 38 -12.78 5.00 17.68
C GLY A 38 -13.24 5.00 19.14
N ASP A 39 -14.43 4.46 19.35
CA ASP A 39 -15.11 4.35 20.64
C ASP A 39 -15.15 2.91 21.17
N ASN A 40 -14.63 1.94 20.42
CA ASN A 40 -14.69 0.52 20.73
C ASN A 40 -13.30 -0.13 20.74
N ASP A 41 -12.92 -0.72 21.87
CA ASP A 41 -11.63 -1.41 22.05
C ASP A 41 -11.41 -2.55 21.02
N LEU A 42 -12.48 -3.13 20.47
CA LEU A 42 -12.39 -4.14 19.42
C LEU A 42 -11.80 -3.59 18.10
N GLN A 43 -11.88 -2.28 17.85
CA GLN A 43 -11.31 -1.65 16.65
C GLN A 43 -9.78 -1.59 16.71
N LEU A 44 -9.20 -1.66 17.91
CA LEU A 44 -7.75 -1.77 18.10
C LEU A 44 -7.29 -3.23 18.12
N ASP A 45 -8.22 -4.19 18.25
CA ASP A 45 -7.86 -5.61 18.20
C ASP A 45 -7.32 -5.93 16.81
N ARG A 46 -6.09 -6.44 16.75
CA ARG A 46 -5.39 -6.83 15.52
C ARG A 46 -5.14 -5.69 14.52
N ILE A 47 -5.24 -4.42 14.92
CA ILE A 47 -4.88 -3.29 14.07
C ILE A 47 -3.42 -3.38 13.56
N SER A 48 -2.55 -4.01 14.36
CA SER A 48 -1.15 -4.31 14.03
C SER A 48 -0.96 -5.23 12.82
N MET A 49 -2.03 -5.87 12.31
CA MET A 49 -1.96 -6.65 11.07
C MET A 49 -1.83 -5.75 9.83
N TYR A 50 -2.35 -4.52 9.89
CA TYR A 50 -2.42 -3.60 8.74
C TYR A 50 -1.67 -2.28 8.98
N TYR A 51 -1.64 -1.80 10.22
CA TYR A 51 -1.02 -0.54 10.60
C TYR A 51 0.19 -0.77 11.51
N ASN A 52 1.22 0.03 11.28
CA ASN A 52 2.30 0.18 12.23
C ASN A 52 1.97 1.32 13.19
N GLU A 53 2.03 1.05 14.49
CA GLU A 53 1.93 2.08 15.51
C GLU A 53 3.25 2.87 15.57
N ALA A 54 3.19 4.13 15.19
CA ALA A 54 4.27 5.08 15.30
C ALA A 54 4.17 5.85 16.63
N THR A 55 5.27 6.49 17.02
CA THR A 55 5.35 7.28 18.25
C THR A 55 4.26 8.35 18.30
N GLY A 56 3.56 8.42 19.43
CA GLY A 56 2.48 9.39 19.67
C GLY A 56 1.08 8.91 19.26
N GLY A 57 0.82 7.60 19.26
CA GLY A 57 -0.50 7.04 18.98
C GLY A 57 -0.92 7.20 17.51
N LYS A 58 0.06 7.25 16.60
CA LYS A 58 -0.20 7.43 15.16
C LYS A 58 -0.15 6.09 14.44
N TYR A 59 -1.17 5.77 13.67
CA TYR A 59 -1.25 4.51 12.92
C TYR A 59 -0.88 4.76 11.45
N VAL A 60 0.20 4.14 10.99
CA VAL A 60 0.70 4.30 9.62
C VAL A 60 0.56 2.99 8.86
N PRO A 61 -0.25 2.94 7.80
CA PRO A 61 -0.34 1.75 6.97
C PRO A 61 0.94 1.59 6.14
N CYS A 62 1.41 0.35 5.97
CA CYS A 62 2.57 0.01 5.13
C CYS A 62 2.19 -0.89 3.94
N PRO A 63 1.30 -0.45 3.02
CA PRO A 63 1.18 -1.11 1.73
C PRO A 63 2.43 -0.83 0.88
N MET A 64 2.74 -1.74 -0.04
CA MET A 64 3.65 -1.47 -1.16
C MET A 64 2.79 -1.16 -2.39
N LEU A 65 2.95 0.04 -2.97
CA LEU A 65 2.26 0.43 -4.20
C LEU A 65 3.26 0.39 -5.35
N VAL A 66 2.95 -0.38 -6.39
CA VAL A 66 3.83 -0.61 -7.54
C VAL A 66 3.10 -0.26 -8.83
N ASP A 67 3.46 0.86 -9.46
CA ASP A 67 2.88 1.22 -10.76
C ASP A 67 3.95 1.70 -11.75
N LEU A 68 3.84 1.30 -13.00
CA LEU A 68 4.74 1.75 -14.06
C LEU A 68 4.35 3.13 -14.61
N GLU A 69 3.17 3.64 -14.22
CA GLU A 69 2.66 4.94 -14.65
C GLU A 69 2.74 5.99 -13.52
N PRO A 70 3.49 7.09 -13.72
CA PRO A 70 3.66 8.10 -12.67
C PRO A 70 2.36 8.85 -12.34
N GLY A 71 1.37 8.88 -13.24
CA GLY A 71 0.10 9.57 -13.04
C GLY A 71 -0.80 8.93 -11.97
N THR A 72 -0.61 7.64 -11.68
CA THR A 72 -1.39 6.95 -10.63
C THR A 72 -1.03 7.45 -9.24
N MET A 73 0.24 7.85 -9.02
CA MET A 73 0.68 8.40 -7.73
C MET A 73 -0.08 9.68 -7.38
N ASP A 74 -0.26 10.60 -8.33
CA ASP A 74 -1.01 11.84 -8.10
C ASP A 74 -2.48 11.53 -7.78
N SER A 75 -3.04 10.50 -8.40
CA SER A 75 -4.41 10.05 -8.15
C SER A 75 -4.58 9.51 -6.73
N VAL A 76 -3.69 8.62 -6.27
CA VAL A 76 -3.72 8.08 -4.90
C VAL A 76 -3.47 9.17 -3.86
N ARG A 77 -2.52 10.08 -4.11
CA ARG A 77 -2.19 11.19 -3.19
C ARG A 77 -3.26 12.27 -3.11
N SER A 78 -4.02 12.47 -4.19
CA SER A 78 -5.18 13.36 -4.21
C SER A 78 -6.41 12.76 -3.50
N GLY A 79 -6.38 11.46 -3.21
CA GLY A 79 -7.44 10.77 -2.49
C GLY A 79 -7.56 11.21 -1.02
N PRO A 80 -8.69 10.90 -0.37
CA PRO A 80 -8.98 11.33 1.01
C PRO A 80 -7.96 10.82 2.03
N LEU A 81 -7.37 9.63 1.79
CA LEU A 81 -6.31 9.05 2.60
C LEU A 81 -4.90 9.23 2.00
N GLY A 82 -4.73 10.02 0.94
CA GLY A 82 -3.46 10.10 0.22
C GLY A 82 -2.26 10.52 1.09
N GLN A 83 -2.50 11.28 2.16
CA GLN A 83 -1.46 11.72 3.11
C GLN A 83 -1.10 10.65 4.16
N ILE A 84 -1.87 9.57 4.28
CA ILE A 84 -1.61 8.50 5.26
C ILE A 84 -0.41 7.64 4.83
N PHE A 85 -0.23 7.47 3.51
CA PHE A 85 0.81 6.63 2.94
C PHE A 85 2.18 7.32 3.01
N ARG A 86 3.23 6.53 3.26
CA ARG A 86 4.61 7.02 3.21
C ARG A 86 5.06 7.10 1.76
N PRO A 87 5.69 8.21 1.32
CA PRO A 87 6.26 8.33 -0.02
C PRO A 87 7.26 7.22 -0.37
N GLU A 88 7.94 6.69 0.64
CA GLU A 88 8.93 5.59 0.53
C GLU A 88 8.31 4.26 0.07
N ASN A 89 7.00 4.10 0.22
CA ASN A 89 6.30 2.86 -0.11
C ASN A 89 5.83 2.81 -1.58
N PHE A 90 6.08 3.88 -2.35
CA PHE A 90 5.72 3.97 -3.75
C PHE A 90 6.91 3.57 -4.62
N VAL A 91 6.74 2.48 -5.37
CA VAL A 91 7.69 2.04 -6.40
C VAL A 91 7.06 2.37 -7.75
N PHE A 92 7.70 3.24 -8.53
CA PHE A 92 7.16 3.63 -9.82
C PHE A 92 8.15 3.60 -10.99
N GLY A 93 7.62 3.29 -12.17
CA GLY A 93 8.33 3.35 -13.44
C GLY A 93 8.25 4.74 -14.09
N GLN A 94 9.16 5.01 -15.04
CA GLN A 94 9.12 6.22 -15.89
C GLN A 94 8.29 6.03 -17.17
N SER A 95 7.91 4.78 -17.48
CA SER A 95 7.19 4.43 -18.70
C SER A 95 6.15 3.36 -18.40
N GLY A 96 4.91 3.63 -18.78
CA GLY A 96 3.83 2.65 -18.70
C GLY A 96 4.09 1.45 -19.62
N ALA A 97 3.56 0.28 -19.23
CA ALA A 97 3.70 -0.93 -20.03
C ALA A 97 2.71 -1.00 -21.22
N GLY A 98 1.76 -0.06 -21.34
CA GLY A 98 0.86 0.04 -22.50
C GLY A 98 0.07 -1.24 -22.77
N ASN A 99 -0.48 -1.87 -21.73
CA ASN A 99 -1.18 -3.16 -21.78
C ASN A 99 -0.37 -4.33 -22.36
N ASN A 100 0.94 -4.20 -22.50
CA ASN A 100 1.82 -5.27 -22.92
C ASN A 100 2.33 -6.06 -21.71
N TRP A 101 1.92 -7.33 -21.63
CA TRP A 101 2.28 -8.25 -20.56
C TRP A 101 3.80 -8.50 -20.46
N THR A 102 4.49 -8.58 -21.59
CA THR A 102 5.95 -8.82 -21.63
C THR A 102 6.72 -7.64 -21.06
N LEU A 103 6.29 -6.41 -21.37
CA LEU A 103 6.88 -5.20 -20.77
C LEU A 103 6.63 -5.13 -19.27
N ARG A 104 5.43 -5.49 -18.77
CA ARG A 104 5.15 -5.51 -17.32
C ARG A 104 6.09 -6.44 -16.55
N LEU A 105 6.35 -7.63 -17.11
CA LEU A 105 7.21 -8.63 -16.47
C LEU A 105 8.68 -8.18 -16.41
N LEU A 106 9.15 -7.49 -17.45
CA LEU A 106 10.55 -7.08 -17.59
C LEU A 106 10.86 -5.70 -16.98
N ALA A 107 9.88 -4.79 -16.96
CA ALA A 107 10.07 -3.41 -16.48
C ALA A 107 10.05 -3.29 -14.95
N THR A 108 9.63 -4.33 -14.23
CA THR A 108 9.51 -4.33 -12.77
C THR A 108 10.43 -5.38 -12.13
N PRO A 109 11.77 -5.26 -12.24
CA PRO A 109 12.69 -6.26 -11.70
C PRO A 109 12.57 -6.44 -10.18
N GLN A 110 12.10 -5.42 -9.45
CA GLN A 110 11.81 -5.50 -8.01
C GLN A 110 10.61 -6.41 -7.68
N LEU A 111 9.60 -6.49 -8.56
CA LEU A 111 8.47 -7.41 -8.38
C LEU A 111 8.88 -8.85 -8.69
N PHE A 112 9.80 -9.04 -9.64
CA PHE A 112 10.36 -10.35 -9.97
C PHE A 112 11.14 -10.95 -8.78
N LEU A 113 11.91 -10.13 -8.07
CA LEU A 113 12.62 -10.51 -6.83
C LEU A 113 11.68 -10.88 -5.67
N LEU A 114 10.50 -10.25 -5.59
CA LEU A 114 9.52 -10.51 -4.54
C LEU A 114 8.66 -11.76 -4.80
N LEU A 115 8.37 -12.06 -6.07
CA LEU A 115 7.53 -13.19 -6.47
C LEU A 115 8.32 -14.48 -6.75
N PHE A 116 9.61 -14.35 -7.09
CA PHE A 116 10.51 -15.48 -7.32
C PHE A 116 11.72 -15.32 -6.40
N PRO A 117 11.71 -15.93 -5.20
CA PRO A 117 12.91 -15.99 -4.38
C PRO A 117 14.00 -16.70 -5.19
N PHE A 118 15.15 -16.04 -5.35
CA PHE A 118 16.32 -16.67 -5.95
C PHE A 118 16.61 -17.99 -5.21
N PRO A 119 16.89 -19.10 -5.92
CA PRO A 119 17.39 -20.29 -5.26
C PRO A 119 18.71 -19.88 -4.60
N THR A 120 18.74 -19.88 -3.27
CA THR A 120 19.99 -19.76 -2.53
C THR A 120 20.86 -20.94 -2.94
N HIS A 121 21.93 -20.67 -3.69
CA HIS A 121 22.92 -21.68 -4.01
C HIS A 121 23.51 -22.21 -2.69
N SER A 122 23.34 -23.51 -2.47
CA SER A 122 24.00 -24.33 -1.45
C SER A 122 25.50 -24.48 -1.74
#